data_AF-A0A8X6WPY9-F1
#
_entry.id   AF-A0A8X6WPY9-F1
#
_cell.length_a   1.000
_cell.length_b   1.000
_cell.length_c   1.000
_cell.angle_alpha   90.00
_cell.angle_beta   90.00
_cell.angle_gamma   90.00
#
_symmetry.space_group_name_H-M   'P 1'
#
loop_
_entity.id
_entity.type
_entity.pdbx_description
1 polymer ?
#
loop_
_entity_poly.entity_id
_entity_poly.type
_entity_poly.pdbx_seq_one_letter_code
_entity_poly.pdbx_strand_id
1 'polypeptide(L)'
;MKEEPILDINNFSSYQKVFRIMAWIRRFINNMKLIKKDRIKTPLTVEEIEEAEEIWIKKVQAENFGIEINCLKEIKNLPKDSKIRELNPFLNERGIVRISGRLHQSTL
;
A
#
# COMPACT_ATOMS: atom_id res chain seq x y z
N MET A 1 15.36 4.83 -21.72
CA MET A 1 15.10 3.39 -21.56
C MET A 1 14.08 3.26 -20.44
N LYS A 2 12.83 2.86 -20.73
CA LYS A 2 11.88 2.55 -19.65
C LYS A 2 12.25 1.15 -19.17
N GLU A 3 12.69 1.02 -17.92
CA GLU A 3 12.88 -0.30 -17.31
C GLU A 3 11.53 -0.99 -17.29
N GLU A 4 11.46 -2.19 -17.87
CA GLU A 4 10.27 -3.01 -17.77
C GLU A 4 10.07 -3.42 -16.30
N PRO A 5 8.83 -3.35 -15.79
CA PRO A 5 8.57 -3.73 -14.42
C PRO A 5 8.86 -5.22 -14.23
N ILE A 6 9.64 -5.56 -13.21
CA ILE A 6 9.96 -6.95 -12.80
C ILE A 6 8.69 -7.79 -12.59
N LEU A 7 7.56 -7.14 -12.24
CA LEU A 7 6.24 -7.74 -12.18
C LEU A 7 5.23 -6.87 -12.92
N ASP A 8 4.80 -7.30 -14.11
CA ASP A 8 3.68 -6.67 -14.82
C ASP A 8 2.34 -7.18 -14.28
N ILE A 9 1.65 -6.29 -13.55
CA ILE A 9 0.38 -6.56 -12.88
C ILE A 9 -0.73 -6.87 -13.89
N ASN A 10 -0.64 -6.34 -15.12
CA ASN A 10 -1.68 -6.50 -16.14
C ASN A 10 -1.81 -7.95 -16.63
N ASN A 11 -0.77 -8.78 -16.41
CA ASN A 11 -0.78 -10.20 -16.74
C ASN A 11 -1.52 -11.08 -15.71
N PHE A 12 -2.11 -10.47 -14.68
CA PHE A 12 -2.81 -11.19 -13.62
C PHE A 12 -4.28 -10.78 -13.56
N SER A 13 -5.17 -11.78 -13.65
CA SER A 13 -6.62 -11.61 -13.46
C SER A 13 -7.06 -11.56 -11.99
N SER A 14 -6.11 -11.66 -11.04
CA SER A 14 -6.39 -11.65 -9.60
C SER A 14 -5.34 -10.83 -8.86
N TYR A 15 -5.78 -9.77 -8.19
CA TYR A 15 -4.93 -8.95 -7.32
C TYR A 15 -4.39 -9.76 -6.12
N GLN A 16 -5.17 -10.72 -5.60
CA GLN A 16 -4.71 -11.59 -4.51
C GLN A 16 -3.47 -12.39 -4.91
N LYS A 17 -3.39 -12.83 -6.17
CA LYS A 17 -2.21 -13.52 -6.70
C LYS A 17 -0.98 -12.60 -6.70
N VAL A 18 -1.17 -11.34 -7.07
CA VAL A 18 -0.11 -10.32 -7.07
C VAL A 18 0.39 -10.05 -5.65
N PHE A 19 -0.50 -9.93 -4.67
CA PHE A 19 -0.11 -9.72 -3.26
C PHE A 19 0.67 -10.91 -2.71
N ARG A 20 0.26 -12.15 -3.02
CA ARG A 20 0.99 -13.36 -2.61
C ARG A 20 2.36 -13.46 -3.25
N ILE A 21 2.50 -13.11 -4.53
CA ILE A 21 3.81 -13.06 -5.21
C ILE A 21 4.72 -12.05 -4.51
N MET A 22 4.21 -10.84 -4.25
CA MET A 22 4.98 -9.80 -3.56
C MET A 22 5.37 -10.22 -2.12
N ALA A 23 4.48 -10.88 -1.39
CA ALA A 23 4.76 -11.43 -0.07
C ALA A 23 5.89 -12.48 -0.11
N TRP A 24 5.89 -13.38 -1.11
CA TRP A 24 6.97 -14.35 -1.31
C TRP A 24 8.31 -13.68 -1.64
N ILE A 25 8.32 -12.68 -2.52
CA ILE A 25 9.52 -11.90 -2.86
C ILE A 25 10.10 -11.27 -1.59
N ARG A 26 9.26 -10.63 -0.77
CA ARG A 26 9.70 -10.03 0.50
C ARG A 26 10.23 -11.07 1.48
N ARG A 27 9.54 -12.22 1.63
CA ARG A 27 10.03 -13.31 2.50
C ARG A 27 11.39 -13.82 2.05
N PHE A 28 11.57 -13.98 0.74
CA PHE A 28 12.85 -14.41 0.18
C PHE A 28 13.96 -13.40 0.54
N ILE A 29 13.74 -12.11 0.30
CA ILE A 29 14.69 -11.04 0.65
C ILE A 29 15.01 -11.04 2.16
N ASN A 30 14.01 -11.20 3.01
CA ASN A 30 14.21 -11.25 4.46
C ASN A 30 15.00 -12.50 4.89
N ASN A 31 14.68 -13.66 4.32
CA ASN A 31 15.41 -14.91 4.58
C ASN A 31 16.86 -14.88 4.11
N MET A 32 17.20 -14.08 3.08
CA MET A 32 18.60 -13.89 2.65
C MET A 32 19.45 -13.20 3.72
N LYS A 33 18.84 -12.39 4.59
CA LYS A 33 19.51 -11.70 5.71
C LYS A 33 19.68 -12.61 6.93
N LEU A 34 19.05 -13.80 6.94
CA LEU A 34 19.06 -14.73 8.06
C LEU A 34 19.98 -15.93 7.80
N ILE A 35 20.54 -16.46 8.88
CA ILE A 35 21.22 -17.76 8.86
C ILE A 35 20.22 -18.88 8.58
N LYS A 36 20.68 -19.97 7.95
CA LYS A 36 19.80 -21.03 7.42
C LYS A 36 18.78 -21.59 8.42
N LYS A 37 19.15 -21.69 9.71
CA LYS A 37 18.29 -22.23 10.77
C LYS A 37 17.11 -21.32 11.12
N ASP A 38 17.25 -20.01 10.94
CA ASP A 38 16.25 -19.01 11.32
C ASP A 38 15.35 -18.62 10.14
N ARG A 39 15.59 -19.18 8.94
CA ARG A 39 14.78 -18.90 7.75
C ARG A 39 13.37 -19.45 7.89
N ILE A 40 12.39 -18.62 7.56
CA ILE A 40 10.98 -18.98 7.56
C ILE A 40 10.68 -19.79 6.30
N LYS A 41 10.22 -21.04 6.47
CA LYS A 41 9.87 -21.97 5.38
C LYS A 41 8.40 -22.39 5.40
N THR A 42 7.61 -21.82 6.29
CA THR A 42 6.18 -22.06 6.42
C THR A 42 5.39 -21.31 5.33
N PRO A 43 4.10 -21.64 5.13
CA PRO A 43 3.21 -20.89 4.23
C PRO A 43 3.14 -19.39 4.56
N LEU A 44 2.65 -18.60 3.60
CA LEU A 44 2.42 -17.17 3.83
C LEU A 44 1.45 -16.95 5.00
N THR A 45 1.81 -16.08 5.94
CA THR A 45 0.86 -15.60 6.94
C THR A 45 -0.05 -14.54 6.34
N VAL A 46 -1.15 -14.24 7.05
CA VAL A 46 -2.09 -13.20 6.63
C VAL A 46 -1.39 -11.83 6.67
N GLU A 47 -0.62 -11.57 7.71
CA GLU A 47 0.08 -10.31 7.93
C GLU A 47 1.06 -10.01 6.78
N GLU A 48 1.76 -11.02 6.28
CA GLU A 48 2.70 -10.83 5.16
C GLU A 48 2.00 -10.54 3.83
N ILE A 49 0.77 -11.04 3.65
CA ILE A 49 -0.07 -10.72 2.51
C ILE A 49 -0.63 -9.29 2.66
N GLU A 50 -1.11 -8.92 3.85
CA GLU A 50 -1.61 -7.57 4.15
C GLU A 50 -0.51 -6.51 3.95
N GLU A 51 0.70 -6.76 4.47
CA GLU A 51 1.83 -5.86 4.24
C GLU A 51 2.19 -5.74 2.76
N ALA A 52 2.08 -6.84 2.00
CA ALA A 52 2.32 -6.83 0.56
C ALA A 52 1.25 -6.02 -0.19
N GLU A 53 -0.01 -6.14 0.20
CA GLU A 53 -1.11 -5.30 -0.29
C GLU A 53 -0.86 -3.81 0.01
N GLU A 54 -0.47 -3.49 1.24
CA GLU A 54 -0.21 -2.11 1.64
C GLU A 54 0.91 -1.45 0.84
N ILE A 55 1.94 -2.20 0.46
CA ILE A 55 3.00 -1.69 -0.41
C ILE A 55 2.43 -1.26 -1.76
N TRP A 56 1.54 -2.05 -2.35
CA TRP A 56 0.88 -1.69 -3.59
C TRP A 56 -0.03 -0.48 -3.44
N ILE A 57 -0.82 -0.43 -2.37
CA ILE A 57 -1.68 0.72 -2.07
C ILE A 57 -0.83 2.00 -1.94
N LYS A 58 0.26 1.96 -1.16
CA LYS A 58 1.17 3.10 -0.99
C LYS A 58 1.79 3.54 -2.29
N LYS A 59 2.21 2.59 -3.13
CA LYS A 59 2.80 2.89 -4.44
C LYS A 59 1.79 3.62 -5.33
N VAL A 60 0.60 3.07 -5.53
CA VAL A 60 -0.42 3.66 -6.40
C VAL A 60 -0.88 5.02 -5.85
N GLN A 61 -1.02 5.15 -4.53
CA GLN A 61 -1.37 6.44 -3.92
C GLN A 61 -0.27 7.48 -4.09
N ALA A 62 1.01 7.12 -3.97
CA ALA A 62 2.12 8.04 -4.21
C ALA A 62 2.16 8.51 -5.67
N GLU A 63 1.86 7.63 -6.63
CA GLU A 63 1.82 7.93 -8.06
C GLU A 63 0.65 8.87 -8.43
N ASN A 64 -0.50 8.74 -7.77
CA ASN A 64 -1.73 9.46 -8.15
C ASN A 64 -2.12 10.61 -7.23
N PHE A 65 -1.70 10.58 -5.96
CA PHE A 65 -2.07 11.52 -4.89
C PHE A 65 -0.85 12.02 -4.12
N GLY A 66 0.32 12.07 -4.75
CA GLY A 66 1.58 12.45 -4.09
C GLY A 66 1.54 13.85 -3.47
N ILE A 67 0.85 14.81 -4.11
CA ILE A 67 0.68 16.17 -3.59
C ILE A 67 -0.17 16.13 -2.32
N GLU A 68 -1.32 15.45 -2.36
CA GLU A 68 -2.22 15.30 -1.23
C GLU A 68 -1.54 14.59 -0.06
N ILE A 69 -0.77 13.53 -0.33
CA ILE A 69 0.01 12.83 0.70
C ILE A 69 0.97 13.79 1.40
N ASN A 70 1.68 14.64 0.65
CA ASN A 70 2.60 15.60 1.24
C ASN A 70 1.86 16.68 2.05
N CYS A 71 0.73 17.20 1.55
CA CYS A 71 -0.12 18.11 2.31
C CYS A 71 -0.60 17.48 3.62
N LEU A 72 -1.08 16.23 3.59
CA LEU A 72 -1.55 15.52 4.78
C LEU A 72 -0.43 15.26 5.78
N LYS A 73 0.78 14.92 5.33
CA LYS A 73 1.95 14.74 6.21
C LYS A 73 2.35 16.04 6.92
N GLU A 74 2.21 17.17 6.24
CA GLU A 74 2.57 18.49 6.78
C GLU A 74 1.40 19.20 7.50
N ILE A 75 0.25 18.53 7.64
CA ILE A 75 -0.97 19.08 8.24
C ILE A 75 -1.40 20.38 7.51
N LYS A 76 -1.30 20.36 6.17
CA LYS A 76 -1.72 21.44 5.28
C LYS A 76 -3.03 21.10 4.59
N ASN A 77 -3.77 22.15 4.21
CA ASN A 77 -4.96 22.01 3.39
C ASN A 77 -4.61 21.40 2.01
N LEU A 78 -5.50 20.54 1.52
CA LEU A 78 -5.35 19.97 0.18
C LEU A 78 -5.57 21.03 -0.92
N PRO A 79 -4.94 20.85 -2.10
CA PRO A 79 -5.19 21.68 -3.27
C PRO A 79 -6.68 21.77 -3.62
N LYS A 80 -7.13 22.92 -4.13
CA LYS A 80 -8.56 23.15 -4.42
C LYS A 80 -9.12 22.24 -5.51
N ASP A 81 -8.25 21.80 -6.40
CA ASP A 81 -8.48 20.91 -7.53
C ASP A 81 -8.26 19.44 -7.20
N SER A 82 -7.88 19.11 -5.96
CA SER A 82 -7.73 17.71 -5.53
C SER A 82 -9.06 16.97 -5.58
N LYS A 83 -9.06 15.83 -6.28
CA LYS A 83 -10.23 14.98 -6.49
C LYS A 83 -10.76 14.33 -5.21
N ILE A 84 -9.95 14.28 -4.16
CA ILE A 84 -10.30 13.64 -2.88
C ILE A 84 -10.55 14.64 -1.75
N ARG A 85 -10.38 15.95 -1.99
CA ARG A 85 -10.51 16.99 -0.94
C ARG A 85 -11.84 16.93 -0.20
N GLU A 86 -12.95 16.80 -0.94
CA GLU A 86 -14.31 16.80 -0.37
C GLU A 86 -14.64 15.52 0.39
N LEU A 87 -13.82 14.48 0.23
CA LEU A 87 -13.98 13.21 0.93
C LEU A 87 -13.31 13.22 2.32
N ASN A 88 -12.82 14.36 2.79
CA ASN A 88 -12.12 14.51 4.06
C ASN A 88 -11.02 13.43 4.26
N PRO A 89 -10.00 13.42 3.38
CA PRO A 89 -8.97 12.41 3.40
C PRO A 89 -8.03 12.64 4.58
N PHE A 90 -7.52 11.56 5.16
CA PHE A 90 -6.55 11.59 6.24
C PHE A 90 -5.49 10.50 6.04
N LEU A 91 -4.31 10.70 6.62
CA LEU A 91 -3.27 9.69 6.63
C LEU A 91 -3.45 8.82 7.87
N ASN A 92 -3.58 7.50 7.70
CA ASN A 92 -3.62 6.59 8.84
C ASN A 92 -2.20 6.34 9.40
N GLU A 93 -2.11 5.61 10.52
CA GLU A 93 -0.85 5.26 11.20
C GLU A 93 0.15 4.51 10.30
N ARG A 94 -0.36 3.80 9.29
CA ARG A 94 0.46 3.06 8.33
C ARG A 94 0.92 3.92 7.15
N GLY A 95 0.58 5.21 7.11
CA GLY A 95 0.99 6.12 6.04
C GLY A 95 0.17 5.95 4.76
N ILE A 96 -1.05 5.42 4.86
CA ILE A 96 -1.99 5.24 3.74
C ILE A 96 -3.07 6.31 3.83
N VAL A 97 -3.38 6.94 2.70
CA VAL A 97 -4.52 7.87 2.60
C VAL A 97 -5.80 7.07 2.72
N ARG A 98 -6.60 7.41 3.72
CA ARG A 98 -7.94 6.88 3.97
C ARG A 98 -8.94 8.03 3.91
N ILE A 99 -10.20 7.67 3.77
CA ILE A 99 -11.33 8.60 3.69
C ILE A 99 -12.21 8.30 4.91
N SER A 100 -12.64 9.35 5.62
CA SER A 100 -13.62 9.18 6.69
C SER A 100 -14.97 8.79 6.06
N GLY A 101 -15.49 7.62 6.44
CA GLY A 101 -16.78 7.13 5.95
C GLY A 101 -17.97 7.93 6.50
N ARG A 102 -19.17 7.69 5.94
CA ARG A 102 -20.42 8.34 6.34
C ARG A 102 -20.83 8.11 7.80
N LEU A 103 -20.38 7.01 8.41
CA LEU A 103 -20.70 6.68 9.81
C LEU A 103 -20.11 7.69 10.81
N HIS A 104 -19.08 8.45 10.43
CA HIS A 104 -18.55 9.50 11.29
C HIS A 104 -19.43 10.78 11.30
N GLN A 105 -20.34 10.93 10.32
CA GLN A 105 -21.33 12.01 10.24
C GLN A 105 -22.74 11.58 10.66
N SER A 106 -22.92 10.32 11.08
CA SER A 106 -24.19 9.86 11.62
C SER A 106 -24.20 10.14 13.12
N THR A 107 -24.86 11.22 13.52
CA THR A 107 -25.27 11.45 14.92
C THR A 107 -26.24 10.35 15.31
N LEU A 108 -25.74 9.32 16.01
CA LEU A 108 -26.56 8.61 16.99
C LEU A 108 -26.49 9.37 18.31
#